data_AF-A0A968PN32-F1
#
_entry.id   AF-A0A968PN32-F1
#
_cell.length_a   1.000
_cell.length_b   1.000
_cell.length_c   1.000
_cell.angle_alpha   90.00
_cell.angle_beta   90.00
_cell.angle_gamma   90.00
#
_symmetry.space_group_name_H-M   'P 1'
#
loop_
_entity.id
_entity.type
_entity.pdbx_description
1 polymer ?
#
loop_
_entity_poly.entity_id
_entity_poly.type
_entity_poly.pdbx_seq_one_letter_code
_entity_poly.pdbx_strand_id
1 'polypeptide(L)'
;MVITLPVEDQPQQIVISSAALMLIFMVWLVWQVRRGFNRAWSRPEIRPSLLLLAGFTLSVLVQFFAIVYILNKDITVVPRYNFVYYPGICALLGVALVHLPFRIGLPVLLVGILSSTLVVNDLAFHKAYYPSRIARDMYVEPEMPLVLATSYTSIQEIALGLSFGLELSKYFPDRPDESLSFALIDRTDGFDQAWSQLSRVVPDFPLPFNLWVIAAPGMRTDDYPSRLQITHVGDGDRPSKISCTVDPEEFGRIGFPYQFYRCR
;
A
#
# COMPACT_ATOMS: atom_id res chain seq x y z
N MET A 1 0.03 11.03 14.71
CA MET A 1 -1.38 10.80 14.39
C MET A 1 -2.23 11.28 15.55
N VAL A 2 -3.41 11.86 15.30
CA VAL A 2 -4.27 12.37 16.38
C VAL A 2 -5.11 11.23 16.98
N ILE A 3 -5.73 10.42 16.13
CA ILE A 3 -6.37 9.18 16.52
C ILE A 3 -6.43 8.22 15.33
N THR A 4 -6.01 6.99 15.56
CA THR A 4 -6.12 5.87 14.62
C THR A 4 -6.07 4.61 15.46
N LEU A 5 -7.11 3.79 15.38
CA LEU A 5 -7.27 2.53 16.09
C LEU A 5 -7.30 1.36 15.09
N PRO A 6 -7.10 0.11 15.54
CA PRO A 6 -7.06 -1.05 14.66
C PRO A 6 -8.38 -1.28 13.93
N VAL A 7 -8.34 -1.26 12.60
CA VAL A 7 -9.53 -1.49 11.75
C VAL A 7 -9.29 -2.53 10.67
N GLU A 8 -8.04 -2.81 10.32
CA GLU A 8 -7.67 -3.67 9.20
C GLU A 8 -7.24 -5.06 9.69
N ASP A 9 -7.74 -6.11 9.03
CA ASP A 9 -7.57 -7.53 9.41
C ASP A 9 -7.95 -7.84 10.88
N GLN A 10 -8.92 -7.11 11.43
CA GLN A 10 -9.43 -7.32 12.79
C GLN A 10 -10.81 -8.00 12.79
N PRO A 11 -11.14 -8.80 13.82
CA PRO A 11 -12.50 -9.28 14.04
C PRO A 11 -13.52 -8.13 13.98
N GLN A 12 -14.70 -8.38 13.40
CA GLN A 12 -15.73 -7.35 13.18
C GLN A 12 -16.07 -6.55 14.45
N GLN A 13 -16.03 -7.19 15.62
CA GLN A 13 -16.28 -6.53 16.92
C GLN A 13 -15.22 -5.45 17.24
N ILE A 14 -13.95 -5.71 16.94
CA ILE A 14 -12.85 -4.77 17.15
C ILE A 14 -12.96 -3.62 16.15
N VAL A 15 -13.30 -3.91 14.90
CA VAL A 15 -13.48 -2.88 13.86
C VAL A 15 -14.59 -1.91 14.24
N ILE A 16 -15.77 -2.42 14.63
CA ILE A 16 -16.92 -1.59 14.98
C ILE A 16 -16.63 -0.74 16.22
N SER A 17 -16.04 -1.34 17.26
CA SER A 17 -15.70 -0.60 18.49
C SER A 17 -14.62 0.45 18.25
N SER A 18 -13.58 0.13 17.50
CA SER A 18 -12.52 1.07 17.12
C SER A 18 -13.05 2.22 16.28
N ALA A 19 -13.90 1.94 15.27
CA ALA A 19 -14.52 2.97 14.46
C ALA A 19 -15.41 3.91 15.29
N ALA A 20 -16.23 3.35 16.19
CA ALA A 20 -17.08 4.14 17.07
C ALA A 20 -16.26 5.04 18.02
N LEU A 21 -15.22 4.50 18.65
CA LEU A 21 -14.32 5.26 19.52
C LEU A 21 -13.59 6.38 18.76
N MET A 22 -13.12 6.09 17.54
CA MET A 22 -12.50 7.09 16.68
C MET A 22 -13.45 8.25 16.37
N LEU A 23 -14.70 7.93 16.03
CA LEU A 23 -15.72 8.95 15.72
C LEU A 23 -16.07 9.80 16.95
N ILE A 24 -16.32 9.17 18.10
CA ILE A 24 -16.63 9.86 19.36
C ILE A 24 -15.50 10.81 19.74
N PHE A 25 -14.25 10.33 19.70
CA PHE A 25 -13.09 11.14 20.03
C PHE A 25 -12.88 12.26 19.02
N MET A 26 -13.09 12.01 17.72
CA MET A 26 -12.97 13.05 16.68
C MET A 26 -14.00 14.16 16.88
N VAL A 27 -15.27 13.82 17.13
CA VAL A 27 -16.34 14.80 17.42
C VAL A 27 -16.01 15.60 18.67
N TRP A 28 -15.59 14.93 19.74
CA TRP A 28 -15.15 15.59 20.98
C TRP A 28 -13.98 16.53 20.72
N LEU A 29 -12.96 16.09 19.98
CA LEU A 29 -11.78 16.89 19.67
C LEU A 29 -12.15 18.12 18.83
N VAL A 30 -12.96 17.98 17.79
CA VAL A 30 -13.43 19.10 16.96
C VAL A 30 -14.13 20.16 17.82
N TRP A 31 -14.96 19.72 18.77
CA TRP A 31 -15.61 20.63 19.70
C TRP A 31 -14.62 21.36 20.63
N GLN A 32 -13.61 20.66 21.15
CA GLN A 32 -12.56 21.29 21.95
C GLN A 32 -11.72 22.26 21.14
N VAL A 33 -11.33 21.87 19.94
CA VAL A 33 -10.58 22.68 19.00
C VAL A 33 -11.33 23.98 18.71
N ARG A 34 -12.63 23.92 18.43
CA ARG A 34 -13.49 25.10 18.26
C ARG A 34 -13.48 26.02 19.49
N ARG A 35 -13.53 25.47 20.70
CA ARG A 35 -13.42 26.24 21.95
C ARG A 35 -12.05 26.91 22.09
N GLY A 36 -10.98 26.19 21.78
CA GLY A 36 -9.61 26.70 21.79
C GLY A 36 -9.42 27.84 20.80
N PHE A 37 -9.90 27.67 19.57
CA PHE A 37 -9.91 28.71 18.53
C PHE A 37 -10.70 29.95 18.95
N ASN A 38 -11.90 29.78 19.51
CA ASN A 38 -12.69 30.93 19.98
C ASN A 38 -11.94 31.74 21.05
N ARG A 39 -11.19 31.08 21.94
CA ARG A 39 -10.36 31.76 22.95
C ARG A 39 -9.12 32.43 22.34
N ALA A 40 -8.46 31.77 21.41
CA ALA A 40 -7.33 32.33 20.66
C ALA A 40 -7.75 33.58 19.90
N TRP A 41 -8.93 33.52 19.26
CA TRP A 41 -9.52 34.61 18.51
C TRP A 41 -9.91 35.82 19.38
N SER A 42 -10.18 35.65 20.67
CA SER A 42 -10.42 36.80 21.55
C SER A 42 -9.18 37.65 21.82
N ARG A 43 -7.97 37.15 21.51
CA ARG A 43 -6.70 37.87 21.73
C ARG A 43 -6.24 38.59 20.46
N PRO A 44 -6.22 39.94 20.43
CA PRO A 44 -5.89 40.70 19.22
C PRO A 44 -4.47 40.43 18.70
N GLU A 45 -3.52 40.13 19.59
CA GLU A 45 -2.12 39.84 19.25
C GLU A 45 -1.94 38.58 18.39
N ILE A 46 -2.79 37.56 18.58
CA ILE A 46 -2.66 36.25 17.91
C ILE A 46 -3.46 36.21 16.60
N ARG A 47 -4.50 37.04 16.47
CA ARG A 47 -5.39 37.09 15.30
C ARG A 47 -4.68 37.13 13.93
N PRO A 48 -3.69 38.01 13.67
CA PRO A 48 -3.10 38.10 12.35
C PRO A 48 -2.35 36.82 11.96
N SER A 49 -1.56 36.26 12.88
CA SER A 49 -0.84 35.00 12.67
C SER A 49 -1.79 33.82 12.47
N LEU A 50 -2.88 33.79 13.23
CA LEU A 50 -3.91 32.77 13.13
C LEU A 50 -4.64 32.83 11.79
N LEU A 51 -4.99 34.03 11.33
CA LEU A 51 -5.61 34.28 10.02
C LEU A 51 -4.70 33.86 8.86
N LEU A 52 -3.41 34.22 8.93
CA LEU A 52 -2.44 33.85 7.90
C LEU A 52 -2.30 32.33 7.82
N LEU A 53 -2.08 31.65 8.95
CA LEU A 53 -1.91 30.21 8.99
C LEU A 53 -3.17 29.45 8.55
N ALA A 54 -4.33 29.84 9.07
CA ALA A 54 -5.61 29.23 8.72
C ALA A 54 -5.97 29.50 7.25
N GLY A 55 -5.78 30.74 6.77
CA GLY A 55 -6.05 31.14 5.40
C GLY A 55 -5.15 30.41 4.40
N PHE A 56 -3.85 30.30 4.69
CA PHE A 56 -2.92 29.52 3.87
C PHE A 56 -3.32 28.05 3.80
N THR A 57 -3.54 27.43 4.97
CA THR A 57 -3.91 26.00 5.05
C THR A 57 -5.23 25.73 4.31
N LEU A 58 -6.23 26.60 4.49
CA LEU A 58 -7.51 26.52 3.78
C LEU A 58 -7.35 26.69 2.27
N SER A 59 -6.51 27.63 1.82
CA SER A 59 -6.27 27.86 0.39
C SER A 59 -5.64 26.63 -0.27
N VAL A 60 -4.66 26.00 0.38
CA VAL A 60 -4.06 24.73 -0.10
C VAL A 60 -5.12 23.64 -0.17
N LEU A 61 -5.94 23.47 0.87
CA LEU A 61 -7.02 22.48 0.85
C LEU A 61 -8.01 22.74 -0.29
N VAL A 62 -8.44 23.98 -0.51
CA VAL A 62 -9.33 24.36 -1.61
C VAL A 62 -8.70 24.05 -2.98
N GLN A 63 -7.40 24.28 -3.15
CA GLN A 63 -6.69 23.89 -4.38
C GLN A 63 -6.71 22.38 -4.60
N PHE A 64 -6.52 21.58 -3.55
CA PHE A 64 -6.62 20.12 -3.64
C PHE A 64 -8.04 19.68 -4.01
N PHE A 65 -9.06 20.25 -3.37
CA PHE A 65 -10.46 20.01 -3.74
C PHE A 65 -10.72 20.38 -5.22
N ALA A 66 -10.20 21.51 -5.70
CA ALA A 66 -10.32 21.89 -7.10
C ALA A 66 -9.66 20.88 -8.05
N ILE A 67 -8.45 20.39 -7.75
CA ILE A 67 -7.77 19.38 -8.56
C ILE A 67 -8.59 18.08 -8.62
N VAL A 68 -9.13 17.64 -7.48
CA VAL A 68 -9.90 16.39 -7.39
C VAL A 68 -11.21 16.51 -8.17
N TYR A 69 -12.01 17.55 -7.90
CA TYR A 69 -13.38 17.63 -8.40
C TYR A 69 -13.52 18.37 -9.73
N ILE A 70 -12.65 19.32 -10.04
CA ILE A 70 -12.70 20.08 -11.32
C ILE A 70 -11.87 19.37 -12.38
N LEU A 71 -10.68 18.87 -12.03
CA LEU A 71 -9.78 18.21 -12.99
C LEU A 71 -9.94 16.67 -13.01
N ASN A 72 -10.83 16.10 -12.19
CA ASN A 72 -11.03 14.65 -12.04
C ASN A 72 -9.72 13.89 -11.75
N LYS A 73 -8.78 14.52 -11.04
CA LYS A 73 -7.51 13.90 -10.65
C LYS A 73 -7.53 13.56 -9.18
N ASP A 74 -7.82 12.30 -8.87
CA ASP A 74 -7.86 11.82 -7.49
C ASP A 74 -6.44 11.66 -6.91
N ILE A 75 -5.93 12.77 -6.38
CA ILE A 75 -4.66 12.82 -5.66
C ILE A 75 -4.82 12.47 -4.17
N THR A 76 -6.04 12.25 -3.68
CA THR A 76 -6.29 12.02 -2.24
C THR A 76 -5.81 10.65 -1.77
N VAL A 77 -5.74 9.69 -2.69
CA VAL A 77 -5.30 8.32 -2.44
C VAL A 77 -3.82 8.25 -2.07
N VAL A 78 -2.98 9.18 -2.55
CA VAL A 78 -1.53 9.11 -2.34
C VAL A 78 -1.12 9.95 -1.11
N PRO A 79 -0.65 9.33 -0.02
CA PRO A 79 -0.38 10.04 1.23
C PRO A 79 0.64 11.19 1.12
N ARG A 80 1.51 11.16 0.11
CA ARG A 80 2.55 12.18 -0.12
C ARG A 80 1.98 13.58 -0.33
N TYR A 81 0.77 13.72 -0.87
CA TYR A 81 0.19 15.04 -1.07
C TYR A 81 -0.27 15.67 0.26
N ASN A 82 -0.40 14.89 1.33
CA ASN A 82 -0.73 15.39 2.66
C ASN A 82 0.41 16.22 3.27
N PHE A 83 1.66 16.07 2.82
CA PHE A 83 2.81 16.83 3.33
C PHE A 83 2.67 18.34 3.17
N VAL A 84 1.88 18.81 2.19
CA VAL A 84 1.74 20.25 1.91
C VAL A 84 0.92 20.97 2.98
N TYR A 85 -0.18 20.37 3.43
CA TYR A 85 -1.13 21.01 4.36
C TYR A 85 -1.04 20.46 5.79
N TYR A 86 -0.52 19.25 5.98
CA TYR A 86 -0.48 18.58 7.28
C TYR A 86 0.28 19.39 8.37
N PRO A 87 1.45 20.02 8.09
CA PRO A 87 2.12 20.88 9.07
C PRO A 87 1.23 22.05 9.53
N GLY A 88 0.46 22.64 8.61
CA GLY A 88 -0.49 23.71 8.92
C GLY A 88 -1.60 23.25 9.87
N ILE A 89 -2.17 22.06 9.62
CA ILE A 89 -3.16 21.44 10.51
C ILE A 89 -2.57 21.17 11.91
N CYS A 90 -1.35 20.64 11.99
CA CYS A 90 -0.67 20.39 13.26
C CYS A 90 -0.45 21.69 14.06
N ALA A 91 0.01 22.75 13.39
CA ALA A 91 0.21 24.05 14.04
C ALA A 91 -1.11 24.66 14.53
N LEU A 92 -2.17 24.60 13.72
CA LEU A 92 -3.53 25.02 14.06
C LEU A 92 -4.08 24.26 15.27
N LEU A 93 -3.87 22.94 15.32
CA LEU A 93 -4.24 22.11 16.46
C LEU A 93 -3.47 22.53 17.73
N GLY A 94 -2.16 22.80 17.60
CA GLY A 94 -1.32 23.29 18.69
C GLY A 94 -1.82 24.61 19.28
N VAL A 95 -2.17 25.57 18.43
CA VAL A 95 -2.78 26.85 18.86
C VAL A 95 -4.09 26.62 19.60
N ALA A 96 -4.94 25.71 19.12
CA ALA A 96 -6.20 25.43 19.81
C ALA A 96 -5.96 24.81 21.19
N LEU A 97 -5.03 23.86 21.31
CA LEU A 97 -4.76 23.13 22.55
C LEU A 97 -4.09 23.98 23.63
N VAL A 98 -3.20 24.92 23.27
CA VAL A 98 -2.49 25.76 24.25
C VAL A 98 -3.44 26.70 25.02
N HIS A 99 -4.59 27.02 24.43
CA HIS A 99 -5.63 27.86 25.04
C HIS A 99 -6.71 27.07 25.80
N LEU A 100 -6.53 25.76 25.91
CA LEU A 100 -7.40 24.86 26.68
C LEU A 100 -6.69 24.43 27.97
N PRO A 101 -7.45 24.05 29.02
CA PRO A 101 -6.86 23.49 30.23
C PRO A 101 -6.06 22.22 29.93
N PHE A 102 -4.97 22.01 30.67
CA PHE A 102 -4.08 20.84 30.52
C PHE A 102 -4.83 19.50 30.60
N ARG A 103 -5.93 19.43 31.37
CA ARG A 103 -6.80 18.25 31.47
C ARG A 103 -7.41 17.81 30.12
N ILE A 104 -7.46 18.69 29.13
CA ILE A 104 -7.93 18.39 27.77
C ILE A 104 -6.75 18.04 26.85
N GLY A 105 -5.61 18.73 26.99
CA GLY A 105 -4.40 18.44 26.21
C GLY A 105 -3.80 17.07 26.52
N LEU A 106 -3.83 16.63 27.78
CA LEU A 106 -3.27 15.35 28.21
C LEU A 106 -3.91 14.14 27.50
N PRO A 107 -5.25 13.98 27.46
CA PRO A 107 -5.89 12.93 26.67
C PRO A 107 -5.49 12.93 25.20
N VAL A 108 -5.40 14.10 24.56
CA VAL A 108 -5.03 14.21 23.14
C VAL A 108 -3.60 13.71 22.91
N LEU A 109 -2.68 14.05 23.80
CA LEU A 109 -1.30 13.57 23.74
C LEU A 109 -1.21 12.06 23.98
N LEU A 110 -1.92 11.53 24.98
CA LEU A 110 -1.92 10.09 25.27
C LEU A 110 -2.52 9.27 24.13
N VAL A 111 -3.66 9.69 23.59
CA VAL A 111 -4.29 9.03 22.43
C VAL A 111 -3.41 9.14 21.19
N GLY A 112 -2.74 10.28 20.98
CA GLY A 112 -1.81 10.47 19.87
C GLY A 112 -0.58 9.57 19.95
N ILE A 113 -0.01 9.39 21.16
CA ILE A 113 1.10 8.45 21.39
C ILE A 113 0.63 7.01 21.15
N LEU A 114 -0.48 6.61 21.77
CA LEU A 114 -1.05 5.27 21.59
C LEU A 114 -1.31 4.97 20.11
N SER A 115 -1.96 5.90 19.40
CA SER A 115 -2.23 5.78 17.98
C SER A 115 -0.96 5.66 17.15
N SER A 116 0.07 6.44 17.46
CA SER A 116 1.35 6.37 16.73
C SER A 116 2.05 5.03 16.97
N THR A 117 2.01 4.50 18.18
CA THR A 117 2.50 3.14 18.50
C THR A 117 1.74 2.07 17.71
N LEU A 118 0.40 2.16 17.64
CA LEU A 118 -0.42 1.21 16.88
C LEU A 118 -0.12 1.25 15.38
N VAL A 119 0.14 2.44 14.81
CA VAL A 119 0.52 2.59 13.41
C VAL A 119 1.91 2.02 13.13
N VAL A 120 2.89 2.26 14.00
CA VAL A 120 4.26 1.73 13.82
C VAL A 120 4.30 0.21 13.97
N ASN A 121 3.45 -0.36 14.82
CA ASN A 121 3.30 -1.80 14.99
C ASN A 121 2.33 -2.44 13.99
N ASP A 122 1.97 -1.75 12.91
CA ASP A 122 1.18 -2.32 11.81
C ASP A 122 -0.23 -2.82 12.22
N LEU A 123 -0.74 -2.35 13.37
CA LEU A 123 -2.07 -2.71 13.90
C LEU A 123 -3.18 -1.79 13.38
N ALA A 124 -2.84 -0.53 13.11
CA ALA A 124 -3.81 0.49 12.70
C ALA A 124 -4.06 0.49 11.18
N PHE A 125 -2.98 0.40 10.41
CA PHE A 125 -3.00 0.25 8.97
C PHE A 125 -2.09 -0.89 8.60
N HIS A 126 -2.60 -1.77 7.76
CA HIS A 126 -1.74 -2.67 7.05
C HIS A 126 -0.98 -1.83 6.01
N LYS A 127 0.37 -1.83 6.09
CA LYS A 127 1.18 -1.31 4.98
C LYS A 127 0.69 -2.00 3.70
N ALA A 128 0.29 -1.23 2.70
CA ALA A 128 -0.43 -1.70 1.50
C ALA A 128 0.26 -2.80 0.67
N TYR A 129 1.41 -3.29 1.12
CA TYR A 129 2.34 -4.06 0.35
C TYR A 129 3.02 -5.19 1.14
N TYR A 130 2.57 -5.66 2.33
CA TYR A 130 3.30 -6.63 3.21
C TYR A 130 4.26 -7.60 2.50
N PRO A 131 5.52 -7.20 2.27
CA PRO A 131 6.36 -7.96 1.36
C PRO A 131 6.79 -9.27 2.04
N SER A 132 6.89 -9.27 3.36
CA SER A 132 7.25 -10.44 4.18
C SER A 132 6.15 -11.51 4.26
N ARG A 133 4.87 -11.12 4.29
CA ARG A 133 3.75 -12.08 4.26
C ARG A 133 3.63 -12.70 2.88
N ILE A 134 3.71 -11.87 1.84
CA ILE A 134 3.67 -12.34 0.45
C ILE A 134 4.85 -13.25 0.14
N ALA A 135 6.07 -12.91 0.58
CA ALA A 135 7.24 -13.79 0.40
C ALA A 135 7.06 -15.15 1.08
N ARG A 136 6.41 -15.20 2.25
CA ARG A 136 6.09 -16.45 2.94
C ARG A 136 5.08 -17.28 2.18
N ASP A 137 4.01 -16.65 1.68
CA ASP A 137 3.00 -17.32 0.86
C ASP A 137 3.61 -17.84 -0.45
N MET A 138 4.59 -17.12 -1.02
CA MET A 138 5.26 -17.51 -2.26
C MET A 138 6.31 -18.63 -2.10
N TYR A 139 6.74 -18.92 -0.87
CA TYR A 139 7.75 -19.92 -0.55
C TYR A 139 7.12 -21.30 -0.29
N VAL A 140 6.48 -21.87 -1.32
CA VAL A 140 5.74 -23.15 -1.23
C VAL A 140 6.67 -24.36 -1.40
N GLU A 141 7.43 -24.41 -2.50
CA GLU A 141 8.28 -25.54 -2.88
C GLU A 141 9.75 -25.08 -2.95
N PRO A 142 10.52 -25.17 -1.85
CA PRO A 142 11.84 -24.53 -1.72
C PRO A 142 12.94 -25.18 -2.56
N GLU A 143 12.73 -26.43 -2.99
CA GLU A 143 13.68 -27.18 -3.82
C GLU A 143 13.60 -26.78 -5.30
N MET A 144 12.57 -26.00 -5.66
CA MET A 144 12.28 -25.65 -7.04
C MET A 144 12.68 -24.20 -7.32
N PRO A 145 13.33 -23.94 -8.45
CA PRO A 145 13.65 -22.58 -8.87
C PRO A 145 12.35 -21.79 -9.11
N LEU A 146 12.33 -20.52 -8.74
CA LEU A 146 11.14 -19.66 -8.71
C LEU A 146 11.30 -18.43 -9.59
N VAL A 147 10.28 -18.14 -10.39
CA VAL A 147 10.16 -16.93 -11.20
C VAL A 147 9.04 -16.09 -10.63
N LEU A 148 9.34 -14.82 -10.31
CA LEU A 148 8.37 -13.83 -9.89
C LEU A 148 8.12 -12.86 -11.04
N ALA A 149 6.93 -12.95 -11.64
CA ALA A 149 6.49 -12.06 -12.70
C ALA A 149 5.55 -10.98 -12.15
N THR A 150 5.84 -9.72 -12.45
CA THR A 150 4.96 -8.59 -12.11
C THR A 150 4.66 -7.78 -13.37
N SER A 151 3.38 -7.49 -13.57
CA SER A 151 2.93 -6.60 -14.65
C SER A 151 2.90 -5.14 -14.16
N TYR A 152 3.35 -4.19 -14.98
CA TYR A 152 3.38 -2.77 -14.61
C TYR A 152 2.85 -1.82 -15.69
N THR A 153 2.28 -0.71 -15.23
CA THR A 153 1.96 0.52 -15.99
C THR A 153 2.53 1.77 -15.33
N SER A 154 2.95 1.64 -14.07
CA SER A 154 3.50 2.73 -13.27
C SER A 154 4.74 2.27 -12.51
N ILE A 155 5.59 3.22 -12.14
CA ILE A 155 6.80 2.95 -11.36
C ILE A 155 6.45 2.39 -9.97
N GLN A 156 5.28 2.72 -9.42
CA GLN A 156 4.82 2.14 -8.16
C GLN A 156 4.62 0.62 -8.25
N GLU A 157 4.12 0.10 -9.38
CA GLU A 157 3.92 -1.33 -9.59
C GLU A 157 5.27 -2.07 -9.74
N ILE A 158 6.26 -1.42 -10.37
CA ILE A 158 7.65 -1.92 -10.42
C ILE A 158 8.24 -1.98 -9.00
N ALA A 159 8.15 -0.87 -8.26
CA ALA A 159 8.67 -0.80 -6.89
C ALA A 159 8.02 -1.84 -5.98
N LEU A 160 6.72 -2.11 -6.20
CA LEU A 160 5.99 -3.15 -5.50
C LEU A 160 6.55 -4.54 -5.80
N GLY A 161 6.63 -4.93 -7.08
CA GLY A 161 7.14 -6.25 -7.45
C GLY A 161 8.58 -6.48 -6.98
N LEU A 162 9.43 -5.44 -7.08
CA LEU A 162 10.79 -5.49 -6.54
C LEU A 162 10.80 -5.62 -5.01
N SER A 163 9.87 -4.99 -4.28
CA SER A 163 9.78 -5.14 -2.82
C SER A 163 9.45 -6.57 -2.41
N PHE A 164 8.57 -7.26 -3.14
CA PHE A 164 8.26 -8.66 -2.90
C PHE A 164 9.46 -9.53 -3.24
N GLY A 165 10.10 -9.25 -4.37
CA GLY A 165 11.30 -9.96 -4.77
C GLY A 165 12.46 -9.81 -3.78
N LEU A 166 12.64 -8.63 -3.20
CA LEU A 166 13.67 -8.37 -2.20
C LEU A 166 13.41 -9.10 -0.88
N GLU A 167 12.15 -9.28 -0.45
CA GLU A 167 11.87 -10.12 0.71
C GLU A 167 11.97 -11.60 0.39
N LEU A 168 11.51 -12.01 -0.79
CA LEU A 168 11.55 -13.40 -1.24
C LEU A 168 13.00 -13.90 -1.40
N SER A 169 13.93 -13.06 -1.84
CA SER A 169 15.35 -13.42 -1.95
C SER A 169 15.98 -13.79 -0.61
N LYS A 170 15.44 -13.32 0.53
CA LYS A 170 15.91 -13.70 1.87
C LYS A 170 15.63 -15.17 2.21
N TYR A 171 14.69 -15.82 1.51
CA TYR A 171 14.38 -17.23 1.66
C TYR A 171 15.29 -18.14 0.82
N PHE A 172 16.13 -17.56 -0.07
CA PHE A 172 17.09 -18.27 -0.92
C PHE A 172 18.53 -17.77 -0.65
N PRO A 173 19.07 -17.95 0.57
CA PRO A 173 20.33 -17.34 1.00
C PRO A 173 21.57 -17.87 0.28
N ASP A 174 21.54 -19.13 -0.17
CA ASP A 174 22.74 -19.81 -0.67
C ASP A 174 23.04 -19.51 -2.14
N ARG A 175 22.01 -19.27 -2.98
CA ARG A 175 22.14 -18.94 -4.43
C ARG A 175 20.90 -18.20 -4.99
N PRO A 176 20.70 -16.91 -4.67
CA PRO A 176 19.52 -16.17 -5.14
C PRO A 176 19.46 -16.07 -6.67
N ASP A 177 20.59 -15.95 -7.36
CA ASP A 177 20.62 -15.76 -8.82
C ASP A 177 20.30 -17.05 -9.62
N GLU A 178 20.47 -18.23 -9.02
CA GLU A 178 20.13 -19.52 -9.65
C GLU A 178 18.70 -19.96 -9.32
N SER A 179 18.20 -19.60 -8.14
CA SER A 179 16.90 -20.08 -7.63
C SER A 179 15.77 -19.06 -7.74
N LEU A 180 16.06 -17.77 -7.97
CA LEU A 180 15.05 -16.72 -8.02
C LEU A 180 15.28 -15.76 -9.20
N SER A 181 14.32 -15.71 -10.12
CA SER A 181 14.32 -14.78 -11.24
C SER A 181 13.14 -13.81 -11.21
N PHE A 182 13.36 -12.61 -11.71
CA PHE A 182 12.35 -11.55 -11.75
C PHE A 182 12.01 -11.18 -13.19
N ALA A 183 10.72 -11.19 -13.51
CA ALA A 183 10.21 -10.72 -14.79
C ALA A 183 9.34 -9.48 -14.58
N LEU A 184 9.75 -8.35 -15.17
CA LEU A 184 8.95 -7.12 -15.22
C LEU A 184 8.27 -7.05 -16.59
N ILE A 185 6.95 -7.06 -16.63
CA ILE A 185 6.17 -7.11 -17.86
C ILE A 185 5.40 -5.81 -18.06
N ASP A 186 5.62 -5.16 -19.20
CA ASP A 186 4.91 -3.93 -19.56
C ASP A 186 3.45 -4.25 -19.93
N ARG A 187 2.50 -3.53 -19.31
CA ARG A 187 1.06 -3.70 -19.49
C ARG A 187 0.39 -2.44 -20.05
N THR A 188 1.15 -1.51 -20.62
CA THR A 188 0.61 -0.31 -21.27
C THR A 188 -0.46 -0.62 -22.33
N ASP A 189 -0.27 -1.71 -23.08
CA ASP A 189 -1.17 -2.16 -24.15
C ASP A 189 -2.24 -3.18 -23.69
N GLY A 190 -2.35 -3.46 -22.39
CA GLY A 190 -3.35 -4.37 -21.81
C GLY A 190 -2.82 -5.76 -21.41
N PHE A 191 -3.71 -6.58 -20.84
CA PHE A 191 -3.35 -7.86 -20.23
C PHE A 191 -2.98 -8.95 -21.25
N ASP A 192 -3.67 -9.02 -22.39
CA ASP A 192 -3.37 -10.02 -23.43
C ASP A 192 -1.93 -9.91 -23.95
N GLN A 193 -1.48 -8.67 -24.15
CA GLN A 193 -0.11 -8.41 -24.57
C GLN A 193 0.89 -8.74 -23.47
N ALA A 194 0.59 -8.42 -22.20
CA ALA A 194 1.42 -8.77 -21.06
C ALA A 194 1.60 -10.30 -20.96
N TRP A 195 0.54 -11.08 -21.13
CA TRP A 195 0.63 -12.55 -21.18
C TRP A 195 1.50 -13.04 -22.34
N SER A 196 1.37 -12.42 -23.51
CA SER A 196 2.21 -12.74 -24.67
C SER A 196 3.69 -12.41 -24.44
N GLN A 197 3.99 -11.32 -23.72
CA GLN A 197 5.36 -10.95 -23.38
C GLN A 197 5.94 -11.90 -22.34
N LEU A 198 5.18 -12.25 -21.30
CA LEU A 198 5.58 -13.21 -20.29
C LEU A 198 5.92 -14.57 -20.93
N SER A 199 5.18 -14.99 -21.97
CA SER A 199 5.49 -16.22 -22.72
C SER A 199 6.86 -16.21 -23.44
N ARG A 200 7.54 -15.06 -23.54
CA ARG A 200 8.82 -14.89 -24.26
C ARG A 200 9.98 -14.43 -23.39
N VAL A 201 9.71 -13.87 -22.21
CA VAL A 201 10.69 -13.16 -21.37
C VAL A 201 11.34 -14.06 -20.31
N VAL A 202 10.75 -15.23 -20.03
CA VAL A 202 11.31 -16.12 -19.01
C VAL A 202 12.71 -16.61 -19.44
N PRO A 203 13.75 -16.39 -18.63
CA PRO A 203 15.13 -16.75 -18.98
C PRO A 203 15.33 -18.26 -19.07
N ASP A 204 16.51 -18.68 -19.54
CA ASP A 204 17.00 -20.06 -19.51
C ASP A 204 17.05 -20.58 -18.06
N PHE A 205 15.90 -21.02 -17.57
CA PHE A 205 15.73 -21.50 -16.20
C PHE A 205 15.74 -23.03 -16.19
N PRO A 206 16.34 -23.66 -15.16
CA PRO A 206 16.31 -25.10 -15.04
C PRO A 206 14.86 -25.57 -14.86
N LEU A 207 14.48 -26.59 -15.62
CA LEU A 207 13.19 -27.26 -15.46
C LEU A 207 13.28 -28.38 -14.44
N PRO A 208 12.20 -28.65 -13.69
CA PRO A 208 10.96 -27.87 -13.59
C PRO A 208 11.13 -26.59 -12.74
N PHE A 209 10.26 -25.59 -12.93
CA PHE A 209 10.28 -24.35 -12.14
C PHE A 209 8.88 -23.88 -11.75
N ASN A 210 8.83 -22.99 -10.77
CA ASN A 210 7.61 -22.40 -10.26
C ASN A 210 7.48 -20.95 -10.69
N LEU A 211 6.27 -20.49 -10.97
CA LEU A 211 5.99 -19.13 -11.43
C LEU A 211 4.91 -18.49 -10.58
N TRP A 212 5.23 -17.37 -9.94
CA TRP A 212 4.25 -16.49 -9.32
C TRP A 212 3.99 -15.30 -10.21
N VAL A 213 2.72 -15.04 -10.50
CA VAL A 213 2.30 -13.85 -11.26
C VAL A 213 1.54 -12.89 -10.37
N ILE A 214 2.17 -11.75 -10.08
CA ILE A 214 1.56 -10.63 -9.37
C ILE A 214 0.79 -9.77 -10.38
N ALA A 215 -0.49 -9.61 -10.15
CA ALA A 215 -1.33 -8.81 -11.01
C ALA A 215 -1.41 -7.35 -10.54
N ALA A 216 -1.59 -6.47 -11.53
CA ALA A 216 -1.86 -5.07 -11.30
C ALA A 216 -3.26 -4.83 -10.70
N PRO A 217 -3.54 -3.64 -10.13
CA PRO A 217 -4.86 -3.27 -9.62
C PRO A 217 -5.95 -3.47 -10.67
N GLY A 218 -7.07 -4.05 -10.25
CA GLY A 218 -8.25 -4.25 -11.10
C GLY A 218 -8.37 -5.63 -11.76
N MET A 219 -7.30 -6.44 -11.76
CA MET A 219 -7.38 -7.83 -12.23
C MET A 219 -8.19 -8.70 -11.25
N ARG A 220 -9.05 -9.56 -11.80
CA ARG A 220 -9.85 -10.57 -11.10
C ARG A 220 -9.17 -11.93 -11.18
N THR A 221 -9.57 -12.85 -10.31
CA THR A 221 -9.08 -14.24 -10.32
C THR A 221 -9.33 -14.91 -11.68
N ASP A 222 -10.45 -14.61 -12.33
CA ASP A 222 -10.82 -15.18 -13.63
C ASP A 222 -9.97 -14.65 -14.80
N ASP A 223 -9.22 -13.56 -14.61
CA ASP A 223 -8.34 -12.98 -15.64
C ASP A 223 -7.00 -13.73 -15.75
N TYR A 224 -6.71 -14.63 -14.80
CA TYR A 224 -5.55 -15.50 -14.85
C TYR A 224 -5.80 -16.70 -15.79
N PRO A 225 -4.97 -16.92 -16.81
CA PRO A 225 -5.15 -18.05 -17.72
C PRO A 225 -4.91 -19.37 -16.98
N SER A 226 -5.83 -20.33 -17.09
CA SER A 226 -5.68 -21.64 -16.45
C SER A 226 -4.44 -22.42 -16.91
N ARG A 227 -3.96 -22.12 -18.13
CA ARG A 227 -2.70 -22.62 -18.70
C ARG A 227 -1.95 -21.50 -19.39
N LEU A 228 -0.69 -21.35 -19.03
CA LEU A 228 0.24 -20.44 -19.68
C LEU A 228 1.28 -21.25 -20.46
N GLN A 229 1.48 -20.90 -21.72
CA GLN A 229 2.51 -21.52 -22.57
C GLN A 229 3.73 -20.61 -22.56
N ILE A 230 4.86 -21.09 -22.06
CA ILE A 230 6.10 -20.34 -22.00
C ILE A 230 7.09 -20.90 -23.01
N THR A 231 7.74 -20.02 -23.74
CA THR A 231 8.83 -20.38 -24.65
C THR A 231 10.09 -20.53 -23.82
N HIS A 232 10.65 -21.72 -23.81
CA HIS A 232 11.90 -22.03 -23.13
C HIS A 232 12.98 -22.32 -24.15
N VAL A 233 14.10 -21.61 -24.03
CA VAL A 233 15.31 -21.90 -24.77
C VAL A 233 16.17 -22.72 -23.82
N GLY A 234 16.36 -24.00 -24.15
CA GLY A 234 17.24 -24.87 -23.37
C GLY A 234 18.67 -24.80 -23.89
N ASP A 235 19.57 -25.56 -23.25
CA ASP A 235 20.98 -25.77 -23.66
C ASP A 235 21.14 -26.42 -25.07
N GLY A 236 20.04 -26.63 -25.78
CA GLY A 236 20.00 -26.93 -27.21
C GLY A 236 19.19 -25.86 -27.92
N ASP A 237 19.76 -25.28 -28.98
CA ASP A 237 19.37 -24.11 -29.78
C ASP A 237 17.95 -24.11 -30.42
N ARG A 238 16.98 -24.88 -29.88
CA ARG A 238 15.59 -24.96 -30.34
C ARG A 238 14.63 -24.54 -29.23
N PRO A 239 13.78 -23.52 -29.47
CA PRO A 239 12.76 -23.13 -28.52
C PRO A 239 11.73 -24.24 -28.35
N SER A 240 11.49 -24.64 -27.11
CA SER A 240 10.43 -25.58 -26.72
C SER A 240 9.31 -24.81 -26.01
N LYS A 241 8.08 -25.33 -26.07
CA LYS A 241 6.94 -24.75 -25.35
C LYS A 241 6.66 -25.56 -24.10
N ILE A 242 6.60 -24.86 -22.97
CA ILE A 242 6.37 -25.44 -21.65
C ILE A 242 5.00 -25.03 -21.16
N SER A 243 4.27 -25.99 -20.61
CA SER A 243 2.92 -25.75 -20.11
C SER A 243 2.97 -25.49 -18.61
N CYS A 244 2.71 -24.24 -18.23
CA CYS A 244 2.51 -23.86 -16.84
C CYS A 244 1.03 -23.95 -16.48
N THR A 245 0.70 -24.77 -15.49
CA THR A 245 -0.68 -24.95 -15.02
C THR A 245 -0.90 -24.19 -13.72
N VAL A 246 -2.03 -23.48 -13.64
CA VAL A 246 -2.43 -22.76 -12.43
C VAL A 246 -2.66 -23.74 -11.28
N ASP A 247 -2.26 -23.36 -10.07
CA ASP A 247 -2.67 -24.05 -8.84
C ASP A 247 -3.86 -23.32 -8.20
N PRO A 248 -5.07 -23.91 -8.20
CA PRO A 248 -6.24 -23.26 -7.63
C PRO A 248 -6.18 -23.10 -6.10
N GLU A 249 -5.34 -23.88 -5.40
CA GLU A 249 -5.20 -23.79 -3.95
C GLU A 249 -4.26 -22.65 -3.51
N GLU A 250 -3.39 -22.21 -4.41
CA GLU A 250 -2.34 -21.21 -4.16
C GLU A 250 -2.66 -19.86 -4.83
N PHE A 251 -3.79 -19.28 -4.45
CA PHE A 251 -4.21 -17.92 -4.80
C PHE A 251 -4.23 -17.03 -3.57
N GLY A 252 -3.59 -15.86 -3.67
CA GLY A 252 -3.57 -14.89 -2.58
C GLY A 252 -3.95 -13.48 -3.02
N ARG A 253 -4.43 -12.69 -2.05
CA ARG A 253 -4.75 -11.28 -2.27
C ARG A 253 -4.46 -10.45 -1.04
N ILE A 254 -3.38 -9.66 -1.11
CA ILE A 254 -3.01 -8.67 -0.09
C ILE A 254 -2.78 -7.35 -0.81
N GLY A 255 -3.83 -6.54 -0.93
CA GLY A 255 -3.88 -5.36 -1.80
C GLY A 255 -3.95 -5.72 -3.29
N PHE A 256 -3.09 -6.62 -3.76
CA PHE A 256 -2.95 -7.07 -5.14
C PHE A 256 -3.18 -8.58 -5.23
N PRO A 257 -3.80 -9.10 -6.31
CA PRO A 257 -3.90 -10.53 -6.53
C PRO A 257 -2.55 -11.10 -6.97
N TYR A 258 -2.25 -12.32 -6.52
CA TYR A 258 -1.11 -13.09 -6.99
C TYR A 258 -1.50 -14.56 -7.12
N GLN A 259 -1.01 -15.20 -8.17
CA GLN A 259 -1.40 -16.55 -8.56
C GLN A 259 -0.18 -17.43 -8.83
N PHE A 260 -0.20 -18.64 -8.29
CA PHE A 260 0.82 -19.65 -8.49
C PHE A 260 0.60 -20.50 -9.74
N TYR A 261 1.68 -20.82 -10.43
CA TYR A 261 1.75 -21.72 -11.57
C TYR A 261 2.91 -22.70 -11.40
N ARG A 262 2.65 -23.97 -11.74
CA ARG A 262 3.69 -24.99 -11.85
C ARG A 262 4.07 -25.20 -13.30
N CYS A 263 5.35 -25.03 -13.65
CA CYS A 263 5.87 -25.21 -14.99
C CYS A 263 6.67 -26.51 -15.07
N ARG A 264 6.17 -27.46 -15.88
CA ARG A 264 6.73 -28.80 -16.05
C ARG A 264 6.80 -29.19 -17.52
#